data_AF-A0A2D8G5J1-F1
#
_entry.id   AF-A0A2D8G5J1-F1
#
_cell.length_a   1.000
_cell.length_b   1.000
_cell.length_c   1.000
_cell.angle_alpha   90.00
_cell.angle_beta   90.00
_cell.angle_gamma   90.00
#
_symmetry.space_group_name_H-M   'P 1'
#
loop_
_entity.id
_entity.type
_entity.pdbx_description
1 polymer ?
#
loop_
_entity_poly.entity_id
_entity_poly.type
_entity_poly.pdbx_seq_one_letter_code
_entity_poly.pdbx_strand_id
1 'polypeptide(L)'
;LLLMGPFLHVGIALATAISAWVNAGLMMLVLRRRGHLILDTRFKRMVPRFLLASAVMAAAVVLSKEQLIVLTGANAVASGLALAAVIAVGLSVFAATAGLLGAVRFSDFKRMLDRSSR
;
A
#
# COMPACT_ATOMS: atom_id res chain seq x y z
N LEU A 1 24.82 -18.88 3.94
CA LEU A 1 24.55 -19.69 5.16
C LEU A 1 24.12 -18.88 6.40
N LEU A 2 24.23 -17.55 6.43
CA LEU A 2 23.84 -16.73 7.61
C LEU A 2 22.33 -16.37 7.69
N LEU A 3 21.55 -16.59 6.62
CA LEU A 3 20.10 -16.30 6.56
C LEU A 3 19.19 -17.54 6.43
N MET A 4 19.75 -18.74 6.26
CA MET A 4 18.97 -19.98 6.11
C MET A 4 18.60 -20.64 7.44
N GLY A 5 19.12 -20.14 8.57
CA GLY A 5 18.81 -20.67 9.90
C GLY A 5 17.40 -20.29 10.41
N PRO A 6 17.05 -18.99 10.56
CA PRO A 6 15.86 -18.62 11.32
C PRO A 6 14.57 -18.40 10.49
N PHE A 7 14.66 -18.22 9.15
CA PHE A 7 13.57 -17.64 8.35
C PHE A 7 13.14 -18.41 7.08
N LEU A 8 13.48 -19.69 6.90
CA LEU A 8 13.10 -20.57 5.75
C LEU A 8 12.56 -19.83 4.49
N HIS A 9 11.23 -19.78 4.29
CA HIS A 9 10.56 -19.16 3.12
C HIS A 9 10.46 -17.64 3.21
N VAL A 10 10.37 -17.10 4.42
CA VAL A 10 10.30 -15.67 4.69
C VAL A 10 11.58 -14.98 4.25
N GLY A 11 12.74 -15.65 4.38
CA GLY A 11 14.03 -15.14 3.93
C GLY A 11 14.09 -14.88 2.42
N ILE A 12 13.49 -15.77 1.62
CA ILE A 12 13.42 -15.59 0.16
C ILE A 12 12.48 -14.43 -0.19
N ALA A 13 11.30 -14.37 0.44
CA ALA A 13 10.34 -13.27 0.23
C ALA A 13 10.89 -11.90 0.66
N LEU A 14 11.67 -11.85 1.74
CA LEU A 14 12.37 -10.64 2.16
C LEU A 14 13.49 -10.28 1.19
N ALA A 15 14.25 -11.25 0.69
CA ALA A 15 15.30 -11.00 -0.29
C ALA A 15 14.74 -10.41 -1.59
N THR A 16 13.60 -10.90 -2.09
CA THR A 16 12.94 -10.34 -3.28
C THR A 16 12.41 -8.94 -3.03
N ALA A 17 11.77 -8.69 -1.88
CA ALA A 17 11.30 -7.36 -1.50
C ALA A 17 12.46 -6.35 -1.37
N ILE A 18 13.55 -6.73 -0.71
CA ILE A 18 14.75 -5.89 -0.57
C ILE A 18 15.37 -5.63 -1.94
N SER A 19 15.52 -6.65 -2.78
CA SER A 19 16.04 -6.51 -4.15
C SER A 19 15.20 -5.53 -4.97
N ALA A 20 13.86 -5.60 -4.88
CA ALA A 20 12.97 -4.66 -5.56
C ALA A 20 13.17 -3.21 -5.08
N TRP A 21 13.29 -2.99 -3.77
CA TRP A 21 13.56 -1.66 -3.21
C TRP A 21 14.94 -1.12 -3.58
N VAL A 22 15.97 -1.97 -3.58
CA VAL A 22 17.32 -1.61 -4.02
C VAL A 22 17.31 -1.23 -5.50
N ASN A 23 16.66 -2.03 -6.35
CA ASN A 23 16.54 -1.75 -7.78
C ASN A 23 15.81 -0.41 -8.02
N ALA A 24 14.66 -0.19 -7.37
CA ALA A 24 13.93 1.07 -7.46
C ALA A 24 14.77 2.26 -6.96
N GLY A 25 15.51 2.08 -5.87
CA GLY A 25 16.42 3.09 -5.30
C GLY A 25 17.57 3.44 -6.23
N LEU A 26 18.24 2.45 -6.82
CA LEU A 26 19.30 2.64 -7.81
C LEU A 26 18.78 3.37 -9.05
N MET A 27 17.61 2.98 -9.55
CA MET A 27 16.97 3.67 -10.67
C MET A 27 16.68 5.13 -10.35
N MET A 28 16.14 5.41 -9.15
CA MET A 28 15.92 6.77 -8.68
C MET A 28 17.24 7.56 -8.59
N LEU A 29 18.32 6.96 -8.07
CA LEU A 29 19.63 7.60 -7.96
C LEU A 29 20.23 7.92 -9.32
N VAL A 30 20.21 6.98 -10.27
CA VAL A 30 20.75 7.16 -11.62
C VAL A 30 19.97 8.26 -12.36
N LEU A 31 18.64 8.27 -12.26
CA LEU A 31 17.81 9.32 -12.87
C LEU A 31 18.07 10.70 -12.25
N ARG A 32 18.30 10.78 -10.93
CA ARG A 32 18.70 12.04 -10.27
C ARG A 32 20.07 12.51 -10.75
N ARG A 33 21.05 11.60 -10.82
CA ARG A 33 22.42 11.93 -11.26
C ARG A 33 22.47 12.42 -12.70
N ARG A 34 21.60 11.90 -13.56
CA ARG A 34 21.48 12.34 -14.97
C ARG A 34 20.62 13.60 -15.15
N GLY A 35 20.11 14.22 -14.07
CA GLY A 35 19.29 15.43 -14.13
C GLY A 35 17.87 15.23 -14.69
N HIS A 36 17.48 14.00 -15.02
CA HIS A 36 16.15 13.70 -15.57
C HIS A 36 15.09 13.48 -14.48
N LEU A 37 15.47 13.31 -13.21
CA LEU A 37 14.51 13.17 -12.11
C LEU A 37 14.21 14.51 -11.44
N ILE A 38 13.14 15.15 -11.90
CA ILE A 38 12.51 16.25 -11.17
C ILE A 38 11.55 15.62 -10.16
N LEU A 39 11.94 15.58 -8.89
CA LEU A 39 11.03 15.21 -7.81
C LEU A 39 9.98 16.30 -7.67
N ASP A 40 8.84 16.10 -8.34
CA ASP A 40 7.71 17.02 -8.26
C ASP A 40 7.35 17.26 -6.78
N THR A 41 7.13 18.51 -6.41
CA THR A 41 6.62 18.92 -5.09
C THR A 41 5.33 18.16 -4.74
N ARG A 42 4.57 17.73 -5.75
CA ARG A 42 3.44 16.80 -5.61
C ARG A 42 3.85 15.48 -4.95
N PHE A 43 4.93 14.84 -5.38
CA PHE A 43 5.41 13.57 -4.81
C PHE A 43 5.75 13.73 -3.32
N LYS A 44 6.52 14.76 -2.97
CA LYS A 44 6.90 15.03 -1.58
C LYS A 44 5.70 15.33 -0.67
N ARG A 45 4.66 15.97 -1.20
CA ARG A 45 3.43 16.27 -0.46
C ARG A 45 2.47 15.08 -0.39
N MET A 46 2.54 14.20 -1.38
CA MET A 46 1.70 13.01 -1.53
C MET A 46 2.17 11.87 -0.62
N VAL A 47 3.46 11.59 -0.55
CA VAL A 47 4.05 10.52 0.29
C VAL A 47 3.57 10.55 1.75
N PRO A 48 3.69 11.64 2.52
CA PRO A 48 3.27 11.65 3.92
C PRO A 48 1.76 11.45 4.08
N ARG A 49 0.94 11.90 3.10
CA ARG A 49 -0.51 11.70 3.14
C ARG A 49 -0.89 10.24 2.92
N PHE A 50 -0.22 9.56 2.01
CA PHE A 50 -0.40 8.12 1.81
C PHE A 50 0.05 7.33 3.05
N LEU A 51 1.17 7.71 3.67
CA LEU A 51 1.61 7.09 4.92
C LEU A 51 0.58 7.25 6.04
N LEU A 52 0.00 8.45 6.21
CA LEU A 52 -1.07 8.69 7.18
C LEU A 52 -2.33 7.86 6.87
N ALA A 53 -2.77 7.83 5.60
CA ALA A 53 -3.92 7.02 5.20
C ALA A 53 -3.69 5.52 5.44
N SER A 54 -2.48 5.01 5.16
CA SER A 54 -2.10 3.64 5.45
C SER A 54 -2.06 3.35 6.96
N ALA A 55 -1.59 4.30 7.78
CA ALA A 55 -1.58 4.16 9.23
C ALA A 55 -3.00 4.09 9.82
N VAL A 56 -3.91 4.96 9.36
CA VAL A 56 -5.32 4.94 9.77
C VAL A 56 -6.01 3.64 9.34
N MET A 57 -5.77 3.18 8.11
CA MET A 57 -6.25 1.88 7.64
C MET A 57 -5.73 0.73 8.51
N ALA A 58 -4.43 0.71 8.83
CA ALA A 58 -3.83 -0.32 9.66
C ALA A 58 -4.49 -0.37 11.05
N ALA A 59 -4.73 0.79 11.66
CA ALA A 59 -5.44 0.87 12.94
C ALA A 59 -6.87 0.32 12.83
N ALA A 60 -7.62 0.71 11.80
CA ALA A 60 -8.99 0.21 11.58
C ALA A 60 -9.04 -1.31 11.38
N VAL A 61 -8.10 -1.87 10.62
CA VAL A 61 -8.00 -3.32 10.38
C VAL A 61 -7.67 -4.07 11.67
N VAL A 62 -6.74 -3.58 12.49
CA VAL A 62 -6.38 -4.19 13.77
C VAL A 62 -7.59 -4.22 14.71
N LEU A 63 -8.33 -3.11 14.81
CA LEU A 63 -9.56 -3.04 15.63
C LEU A 63 -10.66 -3.97 15.11
N SER A 64 -10.81 -4.07 13.79
CA SER A 64 -11.82 -4.95 13.17
C SER A 64 -11.50 -6.43 13.40
N LYS A 65 -10.21 -6.79 13.44
CA LYS A 65 -9.76 -8.17 13.66
C LYS A 65 -10.20 -8.69 15.04
N GLU A 66 -10.04 -7.88 16.09
CA GLU A 66 -10.43 -8.26 17.46
C GLU A 66 -11.92 -8.66 17.57
N GLN A 67 -12.79 -7.98 16.81
CA GLN A 67 -14.23 -8.22 16.83
C GLN A 67 -14.63 -9.45 16.00
N LEU A 68 -13.87 -9.73 14.93
CA LEU A 68 -14.18 -10.80 13.97
C LEU A 68 -13.55 -12.15 14.32
N ILE A 69 -12.61 -12.17 15.27
CA ILE A 69 -12.02 -13.40 15.83
C ILE A 69 -13.10 -14.36 16.35
N VAL A 70 -14.22 -13.83 16.85
CA VAL A 70 -15.34 -14.63 17.35
C VAL A 70 -16.06 -15.40 16.24
N LEU A 71 -16.05 -14.88 14.99
CA LEU A 71 -16.66 -15.55 13.83
C LEU A 71 -15.70 -16.57 13.16
N THR A 72 -14.39 -16.39 13.31
CA THR A 72 -13.39 -17.28 12.75
C THR A 72 -13.22 -18.53 13.61
N GLY A 73 -13.78 -19.65 13.16
CA GLY A 73 -13.63 -20.95 13.84
C GLY A 73 -14.81 -21.90 13.61
N ALA A 74 -15.98 -21.36 13.26
CA ALA A 74 -17.18 -22.18 13.09
C ALA A 74 -17.25 -22.90 11.73
N ASN A 75 -16.83 -22.26 10.62
CA ASN A 75 -16.92 -22.82 9.26
C ASN A 75 -15.92 -22.14 8.30
N ALA A 76 -15.37 -22.87 7.32
CA ALA A 76 -14.44 -22.33 6.32
C ALA A 76 -15.05 -21.17 5.49
N VAL A 77 -16.34 -21.27 5.17
CA VAL A 77 -17.09 -20.20 4.47
C VAL A 77 -17.21 -18.95 5.33
N ALA A 78 -17.47 -19.10 6.64
CA ALA A 78 -17.55 -17.98 7.56
C ALA A 78 -16.20 -17.25 7.69
N SER A 79 -15.09 -17.99 7.75
CA SER A 79 -13.74 -17.41 7.73
C SER A 79 -13.44 -16.66 6.43
N GLY A 80 -13.89 -17.18 5.28
CA GLY A 80 -13.77 -16.49 3.99
C GLY A 80 -14.54 -15.17 3.94
N LEU A 81 -15.79 -15.18 4.41
CA LEU A 81 -16.62 -13.96 4.49
C LEU A 81 -16.06 -12.95 5.48
N ALA A 82 -15.56 -13.41 6.64
CA ALA A 82 -14.90 -12.55 7.61
C ALA A 82 -13.66 -11.86 7.01
N LEU A 83 -12.84 -12.61 6.28
CA LEU A 83 -11.68 -12.05 5.58
C LEU A 83 -12.10 -11.03 4.50
N ALA A 84 -13.11 -11.35 3.70
CA ALA A 84 -13.63 -10.43 2.68
C ALA A 84 -14.18 -9.13 3.30
N ALA A 85 -14.87 -9.22 4.44
CA ALA A 85 -15.35 -8.06 5.17
C ALA A 85 -14.20 -7.17 5.66
N VAL A 86 -13.14 -7.75 6.25
CA VAL A 86 -11.97 -6.98 6.70
C VAL A 86 -11.27 -6.30 5.53
N ILE A 87 -11.14 -6.99 4.38
CA ILE A 87 -10.58 -6.39 3.16
C ILE A 87 -11.43 -5.19 2.71
N ALA A 88 -12.76 -5.33 2.69
CA ALA A 88 -13.67 -4.26 2.30
C ALA A 88 -13.62 -3.06 3.26
N VAL A 89 -13.50 -3.30 4.57
CA VAL A 89 -13.31 -2.25 5.58
C VAL A 89 -11.97 -1.54 5.38
N GLY A 90 -10.87 -2.29 5.21
CA GLY A 90 -9.56 -1.69 4.94
C GLY A 90 -9.57 -0.84 3.67
N LEU A 91 -10.16 -1.34 2.58
CA LEU A 91 -10.26 -0.62 1.32
C LEU A 91 -11.08 0.67 1.45
N SER A 92 -12.23 0.62 2.11
CA SER A 92 -13.10 1.77 2.31
C SER A 92 -12.45 2.83 3.21
N VAL A 93 -11.81 2.44 4.32
CA VAL A 93 -11.10 3.36 5.22
C VAL A 93 -9.92 4.02 4.50
N PHE A 94 -9.13 3.24 3.75
CA PHE A 94 -8.02 3.78 2.97
C PHE A 94 -8.50 4.76 1.90
N ALA A 95 -9.51 4.39 1.10
CA ALA A 95 -10.06 5.23 0.05
C ALA A 95 -10.65 6.54 0.61
N ALA A 96 -11.42 6.46 1.70
CA ALA A 96 -11.99 7.62 2.38
C ALA A 96 -10.89 8.53 2.92
N THR A 97 -9.91 7.98 3.63
CA THR A 97 -8.83 8.76 4.24
C THR A 97 -7.92 9.39 3.16
N ALA A 98 -7.55 8.62 2.13
CA ALA A 98 -6.74 9.13 1.02
C ALA A 98 -7.48 10.23 0.22
N GLY A 99 -8.79 10.10 0.05
CA GLY A 99 -9.65 11.11 -0.55
C GLY A 99 -9.72 12.39 0.29
N LEU A 100 -10.00 12.25 1.59
CA LEU A 100 -10.10 13.38 2.54
C LEU A 100 -8.78 14.13 2.70
N LEU A 101 -7.65 13.42 2.77
CA LEU A 101 -6.31 14.03 2.83
C LEU A 101 -5.91 14.71 1.51
N GLY A 102 -6.71 14.57 0.45
CA GLY A 102 -6.42 15.10 -0.88
C GLY A 102 -5.16 14.48 -1.48
N ALA A 103 -4.87 13.22 -1.14
CA ALA A 103 -3.81 12.43 -1.75
C ALA A 103 -4.19 12.02 -3.17
N VAL A 104 -5.49 11.80 -3.41
CA VAL A 104 -6.07 11.58 -4.73
C VAL A 104 -6.86 12.83 -5.14
N ARG A 105 -6.34 13.59 -6.10
CA ARG A 105 -7.10 14.66 -6.73
C ARG A 105 -7.93 14.05 -7.86
N PHE A 106 -9.25 13.97 -7.68
CA PHE A 106 -10.18 13.54 -8.75
C PHE A 106 -10.00 14.35 -10.05
N SER A 107 -9.53 15.60 -9.95
CA SER A 107 -9.19 16.43 -11.11
C SER A 107 -8.02 15.89 -11.96
N ASP A 108 -7.07 15.16 -11.37
CA ASP A 108 -5.95 14.57 -12.11
C ASP A 108 -6.43 13.33 -12.90
N PHE A 109 -7.37 12.56 -12.35
CA PHE A 109 -7.98 11.41 -13.05
C PHE A 109 -8.81 11.84 -14.26
N LYS A 110 -9.61 12.91 -14.12
CA LYS A 110 -10.39 13.49 -15.23
C LYS A 110 -9.48 14.00 -16.36
N ARG A 111 -8.35 14.63 -16.01
CA ARG A 111 -7.35 15.12 -16.98
C ARG A 111 -6.63 14.02 -17.76
N MET A 112 -6.53 12.81 -17.20
CA MET A 112 -5.92 11.66 -17.89
C MET A 112 -6.91 11.03 -18.89
N LEU A 113 -8.19 10.96 -18.54
CA LEU A 113 -9.24 10.48 -19.43
C LEU A 113 -9.47 11.43 -20.62
N ASP A 114 -9.42 12.74 -20.40
CA ASP A 114 -9.56 13.75 -21.47
C ASP A 114 -8.39 13.74 -22.48
N ARG A 115 -7.22 13.19 -22.11
CA ARG A 115 -6.05 13.11 -23.01
C ARG A 115 -6.04 11.89 -23.92
N SER A 116 -6.88 10.89 -23.66
CA SER A 116 -6.99 9.68 -24.50
C SER A 116 -7.90 9.87 -25.72
N SER A 117 -8.51 11.05 -25.89
CA SER A 117 -9.45 11.37 -26.98
C SER A 117 -8.90 12.34 -28.04
N ARG A 118 -7.57 12.46 -28.14
CA ARG A 118 -6.87 13.12 -29.27
C ARG A 118 -5.77 12.20 -29.78
#